data_AF-A0A229P4E6-F1
#
_entry.id   AF-A0A229P4E6-F1
#
_cell.length_a   1.000
_cell.length_b   1.000
_cell.length_c   1.000
_cell.angle_alpha   90.00
_cell.angle_beta   90.00
_cell.angle_gamma   90.00
#
_symmetry.space_group_name_H-M   'P 1'
#
loop_
_entity.id
_entity.type
_entity.pdbx_description
1 polymer ?
#
loop_
_entity_poly.entity_id
_entity_poly.type
_entity_poly.pdbx_seq_one_letter_code
_entity_poly.pdbx_strand_id
1 'polypeptide(L)'
;MNEEFATISNRNKSSIGVILVLFILLVIVVQTFCIPSGRRGPAGLTDNETVSAVSTISFYVVNNSTYRLILDSLRGDTSLPSPRDIPPGIGASSRYELTTYTPFGSSATAEYYATDSEGERVGEFSFRMLNLALGLGSEIRNIEVTGALVAAATGKTLYVNNSVLV
;
A
#
# COMPACT_ATOMS: atom_id res chain seq x y z
N MET A 1 -26.73 -65.95 -46.45
CA MET A 1 -27.38 -64.76 -45.87
C MET A 1 -26.53 -64.41 -44.67
N ASN A 2 -25.63 -63.43 -44.81
CA ASN A 2 -24.61 -63.15 -43.81
C ASN A 2 -24.91 -61.74 -43.29
N GLU A 3 -25.38 -61.66 -42.04
CA GLU A 3 -25.69 -60.40 -41.39
C GLU A 3 -24.46 -59.90 -40.64
N GLU A 4 -23.87 -58.81 -41.11
CA GLU A 4 -22.74 -58.14 -40.47
C GLU A 4 -23.29 -57.09 -39.50
N PHE A 5 -23.07 -57.32 -38.19
CA PHE A 5 -23.46 -56.39 -37.13
C PHE A 5 -22.52 -55.19 -37.11
N ALA A 6 -23.06 -54.01 -37.43
CA ALA A 6 -22.39 -52.73 -37.22
C ALA A 6 -22.11 -52.51 -35.73
N THR A 7 -20.82 -52.55 -35.35
CA THR A 7 -20.36 -52.17 -34.02
C THR A 7 -20.21 -50.65 -33.95
N ILE A 8 -21.13 -49.98 -33.28
CA ILE A 8 -21.06 -48.54 -33.00
C ILE A 8 -20.11 -48.34 -31.82
N SER A 9 -18.93 -47.79 -32.08
CA SER A 9 -17.93 -47.52 -31.05
C SER A 9 -18.32 -46.36 -30.14
N ASN A 10 -18.33 -46.71 -28.85
CA ASN A 10 -18.33 -45.92 -27.64
C ASN A 10 -17.98 -44.42 -27.77
N ARG A 11 -18.94 -43.54 -27.41
CA ARG A 11 -18.73 -42.09 -27.27
C ARG A 11 -17.88 -41.79 -26.04
N ASN A 12 -16.58 -41.57 -26.24
CA ASN A 12 -15.72 -40.93 -25.24
C ASN A 12 -16.02 -39.42 -25.16
N LYS A 13 -17.19 -39.05 -24.60
CA LYS A 13 -17.57 -37.64 -24.34
C LYS A 13 -17.09 -37.12 -22.97
N SER A 14 -16.39 -37.95 -22.20
CA SER A 14 -16.06 -37.64 -20.80
C SER A 14 -14.82 -36.75 -20.60
N SER A 15 -13.95 -36.61 -21.60
CA SER A 15 -12.72 -35.81 -21.45
C SER A 15 -12.98 -34.31 -21.67
N ILE A 16 -13.87 -33.95 -22.60
CA ILE A 16 -14.09 -32.55 -22.97
C ILE A 16 -14.71 -31.75 -21.83
N GLY A 17 -15.63 -32.34 -21.07
CA GLY A 17 -16.30 -31.67 -19.94
C GLY A 17 -15.36 -31.42 -18.77
N VAL A 18 -14.50 -32.39 -18.46
CA VAL A 18 -13.51 -32.27 -17.36
C VAL A 18 -12.49 -31.19 -17.67
N ILE A 19 -12.00 -31.12 -18.92
CA ILE A 19 -11.10 -30.06 -19.37
C ILE A 19 -11.75 -28.68 -19.22
N LEU A 20 -13.02 -28.55 -19.58
CA LEU A 20 -13.76 -27.29 -19.52
C LEU A 20 -13.94 -26.80 -18.07
N VAL A 21 -14.28 -27.71 -17.14
CA VAL A 21 -14.40 -27.39 -15.71
C VAL A 21 -13.05 -26.96 -15.13
N LEU A 22 -11.97 -27.67 -15.47
CA LEU A 22 -10.62 -27.32 -15.01
C LEU A 22 -10.18 -25.95 -15.53
N PHE A 23 -10.48 -25.66 -16.80
CA PHE A 23 -10.15 -24.39 -17.42
C PHE A 23 -10.94 -23.23 -16.79
N ILE A 24 -12.25 -23.40 -16.55
CA ILE A 24 -13.05 -22.38 -15.86
C ILE A 24 -12.55 -22.14 -14.44
N LEU A 25 -12.26 -23.20 -13.68
CA LEU A 25 -11.71 -23.07 -12.34
C LEU A 25 -10.36 -22.36 -12.35
N LEU A 26 -9.48 -22.69 -13.29
CA LEU A 26 -8.20 -22.01 -13.45
C LEU A 26 -8.39 -20.53 -13.79
N VAL A 27 -9.29 -20.20 -14.71
CA VAL A 27 -9.58 -18.81 -15.08
C VAL A 27 -10.14 -18.03 -13.89
N ILE A 28 -11.02 -18.63 -13.09
CA ILE A 28 -11.55 -17.98 -11.87
C ILE A 28 -10.42 -17.75 -10.87
N VAL A 29 -9.59 -18.75 -10.59
CA VAL A 29 -8.44 -18.63 -9.67
C VAL A 29 -7.49 -17.52 -10.16
N VAL A 30 -7.12 -17.52 -11.44
CA VAL A 30 -6.26 -16.47 -12.01
C VAL A 30 -6.94 -15.10 -11.93
N GLN A 31 -8.25 -14.97 -12.20
CA GLN A 31 -8.93 -13.68 -12.11
C GLN A 31 -9.10 -13.19 -10.66
N THR A 32 -9.32 -14.08 -9.70
CA THR A 32 -9.47 -13.70 -8.28
C THR A 32 -8.14 -13.37 -7.61
N PHE A 33 -7.05 -14.04 -8.02
CA PHE A 33 -5.71 -13.82 -7.44
C PHE A 33 -4.83 -12.86 -8.27
N CYS A 34 -5.13 -12.66 -9.55
CA CYS A 34 -4.47 -11.69 -10.42
C CYS A 34 -5.39 -10.53 -10.77
N ILE A 35 -6.09 -9.97 -9.78
CA ILE A 35 -6.76 -8.67 -9.93
C ILE A 35 -5.67 -7.63 -10.19
N PRO A 36 -5.57 -7.03 -11.39
CA PRO A 36 -4.61 -5.98 -11.64
C PRO A 36 -5.15 -4.69 -11.02
N SER A 37 -4.52 -4.24 -9.95
CA SER A 37 -4.72 -2.90 -9.42
C SER A 37 -4.32 -1.86 -10.47
N GLY A 38 -5.30 -1.32 -11.20
CA GLY A 38 -5.27 0.01 -11.82
C GLY A 38 -4.13 0.34 -12.80
N ARG A 39 -4.37 0.09 -14.09
CA ARG A 39 -4.14 1.01 -15.24
C ARG A 39 -3.00 2.06 -15.14
N ARG A 40 -1.85 1.84 -15.80
CA ARG A 40 -1.13 2.90 -16.58
C ARG A 40 -0.04 2.36 -17.54
N GLY A 41 -0.23 2.61 -18.84
CA GLY A 41 0.85 2.92 -19.81
C GLY A 41 1.63 1.77 -20.44
N PRO A 42 2.17 1.96 -21.67
CA PRO A 42 2.36 0.89 -22.64
C PRO A 42 3.70 0.16 -22.55
N ALA A 43 3.67 -1.06 -23.07
CA ALA A 43 4.77 -1.97 -23.28
C ALA A 43 5.97 -1.32 -23.98
N GLY A 44 7.16 -1.67 -23.51
CA GLY A 44 8.40 -1.39 -24.21
C GLY A 44 9.62 -1.87 -23.42
N LEU A 45 10.26 -2.91 -23.98
CA LEU A 45 11.65 -3.34 -23.78
C LEU A 45 11.89 -4.45 -22.73
N THR A 46 12.06 -5.65 -23.29
CA THR A 46 13.03 -6.70 -22.94
C THR A 46 14.22 -6.21 -22.13
N ASP A 47 14.50 -6.88 -20.99
CA ASP A 47 15.76 -7.60 -20.79
C ASP A 47 15.66 -8.59 -19.61
N ASN A 48 16.32 -9.74 -19.78
CA ASN A 48 16.34 -10.89 -18.88
C ASN A 48 17.20 -10.63 -17.62
N GLU A 49 16.64 -9.91 -16.67
CA GLU A 49 16.97 -10.08 -15.25
C GLU A 49 15.64 -10.21 -14.50
N THR A 50 15.57 -11.10 -13.52
CA THR A 50 14.42 -11.17 -12.60
C THR A 50 14.35 -9.90 -11.75
N VAL A 51 13.90 -8.81 -12.37
CA VAL A 51 13.50 -7.56 -11.74
C VAL A 51 12.23 -7.90 -10.97
N SER A 52 12.38 -8.27 -9.70
CA SER A 52 11.25 -8.17 -8.78
C SER A 52 10.85 -6.70 -8.79
N ALA A 53 9.70 -6.40 -9.39
CA ALA A 53 9.23 -5.03 -9.59
C ALA A 53 9.10 -4.35 -8.22
N VAL A 54 10.09 -3.53 -7.87
CA VAL A 54 10.02 -2.66 -6.69
C VAL A 54 8.87 -1.70 -6.93
N SER A 55 7.87 -1.73 -6.05
CA SER A 55 6.70 -0.85 -6.10
C SER A 55 6.74 0.10 -4.91
N THR A 56 6.06 1.25 -5.00
CA THR A 56 5.94 2.18 -3.88
C THR A 56 4.48 2.38 -3.47
N ILE A 57 4.30 2.63 -2.18
CA ILE A 57 3.01 3.00 -1.60
C ILE A 57 3.13 4.38 -0.96
N SER A 58 2.19 5.25 -1.33
CA SER A 58 2.16 6.61 -0.79
C SER A 58 1.46 6.68 0.56
N PHE A 59 2.05 7.43 1.48
CA PHE A 59 1.46 7.84 2.76
C PHE A 59 1.51 9.37 2.88
N TYR A 60 0.63 9.92 3.71
CA TYR A 60 0.48 11.37 3.88
C TYR A 60 0.46 11.74 5.35
N VAL A 61 1.12 12.85 5.68
CA VAL A 61 0.97 13.55 6.96
C VAL A 61 0.35 14.90 6.64
N VAL A 62 -0.84 15.18 7.19
CA VAL A 62 -1.57 16.43 7.00
C VAL A 62 -1.51 17.21 8.30
N ASN A 63 -0.96 18.41 8.23
CA ASN A 63 -0.96 19.36 9.32
C ASN A 63 -2.25 20.17 9.28
N ASN A 64 -3.10 20.01 10.28
CA ASN A 64 -4.25 20.87 10.54
C ASN A 64 -4.07 21.66 11.85
N SER A 65 -2.86 21.60 12.44
CA SER A 65 -2.50 22.34 13.64
C SER A 65 -2.08 23.78 13.29
N THR A 66 -1.97 24.62 14.32
CA THR A 66 -1.38 25.96 14.22
C THR A 66 0.15 25.95 14.33
N TYR A 67 0.74 24.77 14.49
CA TYR A 67 2.18 24.59 14.68
C TYR A 67 2.87 24.17 13.38
N ARG A 68 4.14 24.51 13.24
CA ARG A 68 4.98 24.00 12.15
C ARG A 68 5.47 22.61 12.53
N LEU A 69 5.35 21.63 11.62
CA LEU A 69 5.83 20.27 11.86
C LEU A 69 7.15 20.05 11.12
N ILE A 70 8.20 19.68 11.84
CA ILE A 70 9.53 19.47 11.28
C ILE A 70 9.92 18.02 11.47
N LEU A 71 10.26 17.36 10.36
CA LEU A 71 10.76 15.98 10.39
C LEU A 71 12.11 15.94 11.12
N ASP A 72 12.15 15.18 12.21
CA ASP A 72 13.35 14.97 13.01
C ASP A 72 14.13 13.76 12.52
N SER A 73 13.45 12.62 12.41
CA SER A 73 14.07 11.35 12.07
C SER A 73 13.18 10.49 11.18
N LEU A 74 13.82 9.70 10.32
CA LEU A 74 13.17 8.78 9.40
C LEU A 74 14.00 7.51 9.27
N ARG A 75 13.37 6.35 9.47
CA ARG A 75 14.04 5.04 9.42
C ARG A 75 13.18 4.02 8.67
N GLY A 76 13.83 3.06 8.01
CA GLY A 76 13.17 1.97 7.30
C GLY A 76 13.04 2.19 5.79
N ASP A 77 12.10 1.47 5.17
CA ASP A 77 12.04 1.27 3.72
C ASP A 77 11.32 2.40 2.97
N THR A 78 11.65 3.66 3.24
CA THR A 78 10.97 4.82 2.64
C THR A 78 11.95 5.80 2.04
N SER A 79 11.53 6.50 0.99
CA SER A 79 12.22 7.70 0.55
C SER A 79 12.01 8.84 1.55
N LEU A 80 12.91 9.82 1.51
CA LEU A 80 12.72 11.09 2.20
C LEU A 80 11.44 11.77 1.71
N PRO A 81 10.60 12.30 2.62
CA PRO A 81 9.34 12.90 2.24
C PRO A 81 9.53 14.31 1.70
N SER A 82 8.51 14.79 1.01
CA SER A 82 8.46 16.16 0.50
C SER A 82 7.10 16.80 0.79
N PRO A 83 7.05 17.97 1.46
CA PRO A 83 8.16 18.66 2.16
C PRO A 83 8.52 17.99 3.51
N ARG A 84 9.70 18.30 4.07
CA ARG A 84 10.11 17.85 5.43
C ARG A 84 9.65 18.77 6.55
N ASP A 85 9.44 20.04 6.19
CA ASP A 85 8.88 21.08 7.03
C ASP A 85 7.47 21.36 6.50
N ILE A 86 6.46 21.09 7.32
CA ILE A 86 5.06 21.27 7.00
C ILE A 86 4.59 22.54 7.70
N PRO A 87 4.26 23.61 6.94
CA PRO A 87 3.79 24.85 7.55
C PRO A 87 2.48 24.63 8.30
N PRO A 88 2.13 25.51 9.26
CA PRO A 88 0.84 25.49 9.91
C PRO A 88 -0.29 25.80 8.90
N GLY A 89 -1.48 25.29 9.17
CA GLY A 89 -2.68 25.59 8.40
C GLY A 89 -3.27 24.40 7.65
N ILE A 90 -4.59 24.46 7.45
CA ILE A 90 -5.40 23.35 6.94
C ILE A 90 -4.92 22.92 5.55
N GLY A 91 -4.61 21.62 5.42
CA GLY A 91 -4.28 20.99 4.14
C GLY A 91 -2.81 21.03 3.75
N ALA A 92 -1.92 21.65 4.55
CA ALA A 92 -0.49 21.48 4.37
C ALA A 92 -0.12 20.02 4.63
N SER A 93 0.56 19.37 3.68
CA SER A 93 0.83 17.93 3.78
C SER A 93 2.20 17.54 3.28
N SER A 94 2.74 16.47 3.87
CA SER A 94 3.96 15.79 3.44
C SER A 94 3.64 14.41 2.89
N ARG A 95 4.25 14.07 1.75
CA ARG A 95 4.08 12.78 1.08
C ARG A 95 5.31 11.90 1.27
N TYR A 96 5.06 10.65 1.62
CA TYR A 96 6.04 9.58 1.75
C TYR A 96 5.85 8.55 0.65
N GLU A 97 6.93 7.94 0.19
CA GLU A 97 6.91 6.76 -0.69
C GLU A 97 7.59 5.60 0.03
N LEU A 98 6.77 4.69 0.56
CA LEU A 98 7.25 3.46 1.17
C LEU A 98 7.56 2.45 0.06
N THR A 99 8.81 2.04 -0.03
CA THR A 99 9.26 0.97 -0.93
C THR A 99 8.66 -0.36 -0.47
N THR A 100 8.18 -1.15 -1.42
CA THR A 100 7.52 -2.44 -1.15
C THR A 100 8.17 -3.56 -1.94
N TYR A 101 8.21 -4.73 -1.31
CA TYR A 101 8.89 -5.93 -1.82
C TYR A 101 7.96 -7.13 -1.71
N THR A 102 6.99 -7.28 -2.62
CA THR A 102 6.10 -8.45 -2.62
C THR A 102 6.92 -9.74 -2.78
N PRO A 103 6.70 -10.79 -1.95
CA PRO A 103 5.59 -11.00 -1.01
C PRO A 103 5.81 -10.48 0.42
N PHE A 104 6.95 -9.88 0.73
CA PHE A 104 7.30 -9.40 2.05
C PHE A 104 6.60 -8.09 2.42
N GLY A 105 6.40 -7.90 3.72
CA GLY A 105 5.97 -6.61 4.26
C GLY A 105 7.16 -5.64 4.30
N SER A 106 6.86 -4.35 4.31
CA SER A 106 7.85 -3.29 4.51
C SER A 106 7.34 -2.27 5.51
N SER A 107 8.25 -1.53 6.12
CA SER A 107 7.87 -0.53 7.11
C SER A 107 8.85 0.61 7.22
N ALA A 108 8.35 1.76 7.62
CA ALA A 108 9.16 2.90 7.98
C ALA A 108 8.54 3.63 9.19
N THR A 109 9.39 4.23 10.00
CA THR A 109 9.00 5.05 11.14
C THR A 109 9.48 6.47 10.91
N ALA A 110 8.58 7.43 11.12
CA ALA A 110 8.88 8.86 11.04
C ALA A 110 8.61 9.51 12.40
N GLU A 111 9.48 10.44 12.78
CA GLU A 111 9.41 11.24 14.00
C GLU A 111 9.43 12.72 13.64
N TYR A 112 8.54 13.49 14.25
CA TYR A 112 8.40 14.92 14.06
C TYR A 112 8.41 15.63 15.40
N TYR A 113 8.91 16.86 15.41
CA TYR A 113 8.58 17.83 16.44
C TYR A 113 7.75 18.98 15.87
N ALA A 114 6.94 19.59 16.72
CA ALA A 114 6.18 20.77 16.41
C ALA A 114 6.78 22.00 17.07
N THR A 115 6.82 23.10 16.33
CA THR A 115 7.22 24.42 16.85
C THR A 115 6.10 25.44 16.70
N ASP A 116 6.04 26.38 17.64
CA ASP A 116 5.17 27.56 17.52
C ASP A 116 5.74 28.63 16.58
N SER A 117 5.11 29.80 16.56
CA SER A 117 5.54 30.95 15.75
C SER A 117 6.85 31.59 16.22
N GLU A 118 7.25 31.36 17.47
CA GLU A 118 8.52 31.86 18.03
C GLU A 118 9.67 30.86 17.79
N GLY A 119 9.33 29.63 17.38
CA GLY A 119 10.28 28.55 17.11
C GLY A 119 10.47 27.62 18.31
N GLU A 120 9.69 27.80 19.38
CA GLU A 120 9.76 26.96 20.58
C GLU A 120 9.08 25.63 20.35
N ARG A 121 9.67 24.57 20.92
CA ARG A 121 9.16 23.21 20.76
C ARG A 121 7.95 22.99 21.67
N VAL A 122 6.80 22.70 21.07
CA VAL A 122 5.52 22.56 21.79
C VAL A 122 4.99 21.12 21.83
N GLY A 123 5.62 20.21 21.09
CA GLY A 123 5.24 18.81 21.06
C GLY A 123 6.05 17.99 20.08
N GLU A 124 5.73 16.71 20.05
CA GLU A 124 6.32 15.72 19.13
C GLU A 124 5.32 14.61 18.84
N PHE A 125 5.52 13.94 17.72
CA PHE A 125 4.79 12.73 17.41
C PHE A 125 5.63 11.77 16.57
N SER A 126 5.36 10.49 16.72
CA SER A 126 5.94 9.42 15.92
C SER A 126 4.83 8.53 15.37
N PHE A 127 5.10 7.88 14.23
CA PHE A 127 4.20 6.91 13.64
C PHE A 127 4.95 5.94 12.75
N ARG A 128 4.33 4.76 12.54
CA ARG A 128 4.86 3.72 11.67
C ARG A 128 3.97 3.52 10.45
N MET A 129 4.55 3.65 9.27
CA MET A 129 3.95 3.26 7.99
C MET A 129 4.20 1.78 7.74
N LEU A 130 3.15 1.04 7.39
CA LEU A 130 3.21 -0.40 7.18
C LEU A 130 2.63 -0.75 5.82
N ASN A 131 3.37 -1.56 5.07
CA ASN A 131 2.83 -2.39 4.00
C ASN A 131 2.84 -3.83 4.48
N LEU A 132 1.66 -4.45 4.57
CA LEU A 132 1.51 -5.82 5.03
C LEU A 132 1.99 -6.79 3.96
N ALA A 133 2.55 -7.92 4.39
CA ALA A 133 2.96 -8.99 3.50
C ALA A 133 1.80 -9.50 2.65
N LEU A 134 2.13 -10.14 1.53
CA LEU A 134 1.17 -10.76 0.60
C LEU A 134 0.13 -9.79 0.02
N GLY A 135 0.41 -8.48 0.05
CA GLY A 135 -0.51 -7.46 -0.47
C GLY A 135 -1.77 -7.28 0.36
N LEU A 136 -1.75 -7.67 1.64
CA LEU A 136 -2.91 -7.62 2.54
C LEU A 136 -3.34 -6.19 2.94
N GLY A 137 -2.61 -5.17 2.50
CA GLY A 137 -2.98 -3.77 2.69
C GLY A 137 -1.84 -2.92 3.20
N SER A 138 -2.14 -1.65 3.45
CA SER A 138 -1.20 -0.69 4.01
C SER A 138 -1.92 0.31 4.90
N GLU A 139 -1.26 0.69 5.99
CA GLU A 139 -1.86 1.47 7.08
C GLU A 139 -0.79 2.18 7.91
N ILE A 140 -1.22 3.15 8.71
CA ILE A 140 -0.41 3.81 9.73
C ILE A 140 -0.74 3.21 11.09
N ARG A 141 0.28 2.89 11.89
CA ARG A 141 0.16 2.33 13.25
C ARG A 141 1.15 2.99 14.21
N ASN A 142 1.05 2.62 15.49
CA ASN A 142 1.95 3.04 16.56
C ASN A 142 2.12 4.56 16.60
N ILE A 143 0.98 5.26 16.63
CA ILE A 143 0.97 6.72 16.71
C ILE A 143 1.19 7.10 18.16
N GLU A 144 2.30 7.77 18.43
CA GLU A 144 2.65 8.32 19.74
C GLU A 144 2.69 9.84 19.61
N VAL A 145 2.09 10.54 20.56
CA VAL A 145 1.96 12.02 20.52
C VAL A 145 2.17 12.56 21.92
N THR A 146 2.93 13.65 22.04
CA THR A 146 3.11 14.37 23.29
C THR A 146 3.00 15.88 23.08
N GLY A 147 2.80 16.62 24.16
CA GLY A 147 2.68 18.09 24.14
C GLY A 147 1.34 18.57 23.60
N ALA A 148 1.35 19.68 22.86
CA ALA A 148 0.16 20.42 22.42
C ALA A 148 -0.53 19.84 21.16
N LEU A 149 -0.34 18.55 20.87
CA LEU A 149 -0.76 17.90 19.64
C LEU A 149 -1.74 16.75 19.90
N VAL A 150 -2.57 16.46 18.91
CA VAL A 150 -3.33 15.21 18.79
C VAL A 150 -3.17 14.70 17.36
N ALA A 151 -2.97 13.40 17.18
CA ALA A 151 -2.86 12.79 15.87
C ALA A 151 -3.77 11.56 15.72
N ALA A 152 -4.36 11.41 14.55
CA ALA A 152 -5.20 10.26 14.20
C ALA A 152 -4.97 9.87 12.74
N ALA A 153 -4.99 8.57 12.45
CA ALA A 153 -4.84 8.06 11.10
C ALA A 153 -6.16 7.56 10.51
N THR A 154 -6.35 7.84 9.22
CA THR A 154 -7.42 7.27 8.39
C THR A 154 -6.77 6.66 7.15
N GLY A 155 -6.68 5.33 7.09
CA GLY A 155 -5.99 4.61 6.03
C GLY A 155 -4.49 4.92 6.01
N LYS A 156 -4.04 5.61 4.95
CA LYS A 156 -2.63 5.99 4.74
C LYS A 156 -2.34 7.47 5.04
N THR A 157 -3.29 8.16 5.65
CA THR A 157 -3.18 9.58 5.96
C THR A 157 -3.24 9.78 7.46
N LEU A 158 -2.22 10.44 8.02
CA LEU A 158 -2.17 10.92 9.40
C LEU A 158 -2.62 12.38 9.43
N TYR A 159 -3.57 12.71 10.30
CA TYR A 159 -4.03 14.06 10.56
C TYR A 159 -3.51 14.53 11.91
N VAL A 160 -2.77 15.62 11.93
CA VAL A 160 -2.22 16.24 13.13
C VAL A 160 -2.98 17.53 13.42
N ASN A 161 -3.52 17.67 14.64
CA ASN A 161 -4.34 18.79 15.07
C ASN A 161 -3.83 19.33 16.41
N ASN A 162 -4.32 20.50 16.80
CA ASN A 162 -4.07 21.04 18.14
C ASN A 162 -4.75 20.15 19.20
N SER A 163 -4.10 19.97 20.35
CA SER A 163 -4.77 19.43 21.53
C SER A 163 -5.83 20.41 22.03
N VAL A 164 -7.06 19.94 22.18
CA VAL A 164 -8.09 20.71 22.89
C VAL A 164 -7.81 20.51 24.38
N LEU A 165 -7.21 21.50 25.03
CA LEU A 165 -7.21 21.55 26.49
C LEU A 165 -8.68 21.74 26.91
N VAL A 166 -9.28 20.71 27.49
CA VAL A 166 -10.57 20.78 28.19
C VAL A 166 -10.28 21.06 29.66
#